data_AF-A0A1M7AJI7-F1
#
_entry.id   AF-A0A1M7AJI7-F1
#
_cell.length_a   1.000
_cell.length_b   1.000
_cell.length_c   1.000
_cell.angle_alpha   90.00
_cell.angle_beta   90.00
_cell.angle_gamma   90.00
#
_symmetry.space_group_name_H-M   'P 1'
#
loop_
_entity.id
_entity.type
_entity.pdbx_description
1 polymer ?
#
loop_
_entity_poly.entity_id
_entity_poly.type
_entity_poly.pdbx_seq_one_letter_code
_entity_poly.pdbx_strand_id
1 'polypeptide(L)'
;MYRYDGTELVPLNALRRGGVPLPPVPCNELLALPDGQLWLGTEAGLFRFRPDGVLESLPLPSAAGSSRFITALALAADGQRVWVGQQGTGVRAYTRAGRPAPPLLKAGSNVGDIWTAPDGTLWLAATDSLRLGAS
;
A
#
# COMPACT_ATOMS: atom_id res chain seq x y z
N MET A 1 3.80 15.33 0.38
CA MET A 1 2.40 14.97 0.66
C MET A 1 1.82 15.92 1.69
N TYR A 2 0.58 16.35 1.48
CA TYR A 2 -0.10 17.35 2.29
C TYR A 2 -1.49 16.85 2.68
N ARG A 3 -1.99 17.28 3.84
CA ARG A 3 -3.40 17.19 4.22
C ARG A 3 -4.01 18.58 4.03
N TYR A 4 -5.16 18.65 3.39
CA TYR A 4 -5.98 19.86 3.42
C TYR A 4 -6.99 19.74 4.58
N ASP A 5 -7.06 20.73 5.46
CA ASP A 5 -7.98 20.73 6.60
C ASP A 5 -9.26 21.53 6.37
N GLY A 6 -9.49 21.99 5.13
CA GLY A 6 -10.57 22.90 4.78
C GLY A 6 -10.12 24.36 4.68
N THR A 7 -8.90 24.69 5.12
CA THR A 7 -8.35 26.04 5.05
C THR A 7 -6.93 26.09 4.50
N GLU A 8 -6.05 25.19 4.96
CA GLU A 8 -4.63 25.20 4.60
C GLU A 8 -4.10 23.82 4.21
N LEU A 9 -3.00 23.82 3.46
CA LEU A 9 -2.23 22.61 3.13
C LEU A 9 -1.17 22.37 4.20
N VAL A 10 -1.41 21.39 5.06
CA VAL A 10 -0.48 20.99 6.12
C VAL A 10 0.41 19.85 5.63
N PRO A 11 1.75 20.01 5.57
CA PRO A 11 2.63 18.93 5.16
C PRO A 11 2.56 17.79 6.18
N LEU A 12 2.53 16.52 5.70
CA LEU A 12 2.45 15.37 6.60
C LEU A 12 3.60 15.36 7.64
N ASN A 13 4.78 15.85 7.25
CA ASN A 13 5.93 15.94 8.16
C ASN A 13 5.67 16.82 9.38
N ALA A 14 4.86 17.89 9.26
CA ALA A 14 4.48 18.74 10.38
C ALA A 14 3.49 18.06 11.33
N LEU A 15 2.79 17.02 10.86
CA LEU A 15 1.87 16.22 11.66
C LEU A 15 2.59 15.06 12.39
N ARG A 16 3.83 14.73 12.00
CA ARG A 16 4.56 13.59 12.55
C ARG A 16 5.01 13.88 13.99
N ARG A 17 4.69 12.96 14.90
CA ARG A 17 5.05 13.01 16.32
C ARG A 17 6.11 11.98 16.73
N GLY A 18 6.46 11.05 15.84
CA GLY A 18 7.51 10.06 16.07
C GLY A 18 7.60 9.00 14.98
N GLY A 19 8.37 7.96 15.28
CA GLY A 19 8.61 6.84 14.37
C GLY A 19 9.75 7.10 13.37
N VAL A 20 9.71 6.41 12.23
CA VAL A 20 10.74 6.55 11.19
C VAL A 20 10.60 7.92 10.49
N PRO A 21 11.69 8.49 9.92
CA PRO A 21 11.58 9.66 9.08
C PRO A 21 10.74 9.35 7.84
N LEU A 22 10.05 10.37 7.31
CA LEU A 22 9.47 10.26 5.97
C LEU A 22 10.61 10.05 4.97
N PRO A 23 10.50 9.06 4.07
CA PRO A 23 11.56 8.81 3.11
C PRO A 23 11.63 9.99 2.12
N PRO A 24 12.83 10.38 1.66
CA PRO A 24 13.02 11.51 0.74
C PRO A 24 12.74 11.10 -0.72
N VAL A 25 11.67 10.33 -0.95
CA VAL A 25 11.22 9.88 -2.27
C VAL A 25 9.73 10.18 -2.44
N PRO A 26 9.20 10.22 -3.68
CA PRO A 26 7.78 10.41 -3.92
C PRO A 26 6.92 9.37 -3.19
N CYS A 27 5.78 9.84 -2.71
CA CYS A 27 4.66 8.99 -2.31
C CYS A 27 3.78 8.85 -3.54
N ASN A 28 3.76 7.64 -4.11
CA ASN A 28 3.04 7.34 -5.34
C ASN A 28 1.61 6.87 -5.03
N GLU A 29 1.43 6.21 -3.89
CA GLU A 29 0.14 5.69 -3.43
C GLU A 29 -0.21 6.22 -2.06
N LEU A 30 -1.46 6.61 -1.87
CA LEU A 30 -2.00 7.03 -0.57
C LEU A 30 -3.38 6.40 -0.36
N LEU A 31 -3.52 5.64 0.71
CA LEU A 31 -4.79 5.04 1.11
C LEU A 31 -5.16 5.49 2.52
N ALA A 32 -6.25 6.26 2.62
CA ALA A 32 -6.85 6.60 3.90
C ALA A 32 -7.80 5.49 4.35
N LEU A 33 -7.65 5.05 5.60
CA LEU A 33 -8.51 4.04 6.20
C LEU A 33 -9.57 4.69 7.11
N PRO A 34 -10.74 4.04 7.30
CA PRO A 34 -11.82 4.56 8.15
C PRO A 34 -11.43 4.79 9.63
N ASP A 35 -10.36 4.16 10.10
CA ASP A 35 -9.84 4.35 11.47
C ASP A 35 -8.81 5.49 11.57
N GLY A 36 -8.64 6.28 10.51
CA GLY A 36 -7.74 7.42 10.45
C GLY A 36 -6.28 7.06 10.15
N GLN A 37 -5.96 5.77 9.95
CA GLN A 37 -4.64 5.38 9.46
C GLN A 37 -4.48 5.83 7.99
N LEU A 38 -3.28 6.29 7.64
CA LEU A 38 -2.89 6.51 6.24
C LEU A 38 -1.80 5.52 5.87
N TRP A 39 -2.02 4.75 4.81
CA TRP A 39 -1.00 3.88 4.22
C TRP A 39 -0.38 4.59 3.04
N LEU A 40 0.96 4.57 2.99
CA LEU A 40 1.75 5.25 1.97
C LEU A 40 2.56 4.24 1.19
N GLY A 41 2.36 4.20 -0.11
CA GLY A 41 3.22 3.49 -1.04
C GLY A 41 4.24 4.43 -1.66
N THR A 42 5.51 4.05 -1.55
CA THR A 42 6.64 4.83 -2.05
C THR A 42 7.60 3.92 -2.82
N GLU A 43 8.57 4.50 -3.52
CA GLU A 43 9.70 3.75 -4.09
C GLU A 43 10.60 3.12 -3.02
N ALA A 44 10.61 3.69 -1.82
CA ALA A 44 11.37 3.19 -0.68
C ALA A 44 10.63 2.11 0.14
N GLY A 45 9.37 1.82 -0.18
CA GLY A 45 8.58 0.82 0.52
C GLY A 45 7.20 1.30 0.97
N LEU A 46 6.61 0.45 1.81
CA LEU A 46 5.30 0.65 2.40
C LEU A 46 5.43 1.26 3.80
N PHE A 47 4.66 2.31 4.06
CA PHE A 47 4.63 3.00 5.34
C PHE A 47 3.20 3.17 5.84
N ARG A 48 3.07 3.35 7.15
CA ARG A 48 1.80 3.58 7.83
C ARG A 48 1.93 4.76 8.76
N PHE A 49 1.15 5.80 8.51
CA PHE A 49 1.00 6.94 9.39
C PHE A 49 -0.25 6.73 10.25
N ARG A 50 -0.04 6.60 11.55
CA ARG A 50 -1.10 6.34 12.52
C ARG A 50 -1.81 7.64 12.91
N PRO A 51 -3.05 7.57 13.42
CA PRO A 51 -3.79 8.74 13.91
C PRO A 51 -3.07 9.52 15.02
N ASP A 52 -2.21 8.86 15.79
CA ASP A 52 -1.39 9.47 16.84
C ASP A 52 -0.15 10.21 16.31
N GLY A 53 0.05 10.25 14.99
CA GLY A 53 1.15 10.94 14.32
C GLY A 53 2.44 10.12 14.22
N VAL A 54 2.43 8.84 14.58
CA VAL A 54 3.59 7.95 14.42
C VAL A 54 3.65 7.41 13.00
N LEU A 55 4.82 7.54 12.35
CA LEU A 55 5.10 6.91 11.06
C LEU A 55 5.87 5.59 11.27
N GLU A 56 5.39 4.52 10.65
CA GLU A 56 6.01 3.19 10.72
C GLU A 56 6.36 2.69 9.32
N SER A 57 7.48 1.98 9.19
CA SER A 57 7.75 1.18 8.00
C SER A 57 7.10 -0.19 8.16
N LEU A 58 6.37 -0.63 7.14
CA LEU A 58 5.74 -1.95 7.14
C LEU A 58 6.64 -2.97 6.43
N PRO A 59 6.63 -4.24 6.87
CA PRO A 59 7.48 -5.27 6.29
C PRO A 59 7.07 -5.59 4.84
N LEU A 60 8.07 -5.76 3.98
CA LEU A 60 7.90 -6.27 2.61
C LEU A 60 8.58 -7.64 2.51
N PRO A 61 7.84 -8.75 2.64
CA PRO A 61 8.41 -10.09 2.56
C PRO A 61 8.72 -10.45 1.11
N SER A 62 9.87 -10.01 0.63
CA SER A 62 10.41 -10.27 -0.71
C SER A 62 11.86 -10.72 -0.65
N ALA A 63 12.34 -11.38 -1.72
CA ALA A 63 13.74 -11.81 -1.80
C ALA A 63 14.71 -10.61 -1.75
N ALA A 64 15.94 -10.83 -1.28
CA ALA A 64 16.96 -9.80 -1.29
C ALA A 64 17.15 -9.22 -2.71
N GLY A 65 17.22 -7.90 -2.82
CA GLY A 65 17.31 -7.19 -4.10
C GLY A 65 15.98 -6.98 -4.84
N SER A 66 14.84 -7.46 -4.31
CA SER A 66 13.53 -7.15 -4.89
C SER A 66 13.24 -5.64 -4.80
N SER A 67 12.53 -5.11 -5.81
CA SER A 67 12.05 -3.72 -5.78
C SER A 67 11.19 -3.48 -4.55
N ARG A 68 11.39 -2.34 -3.88
CA ARG A 68 10.55 -1.91 -2.74
C ARG A 68 9.39 -1.03 -3.19
N PHE A 69 9.28 -0.77 -4.50
CA PHE A 69 8.31 0.14 -5.04
C PHE A 69 6.89 -0.45 -4.90
N ILE A 70 6.07 0.24 -4.11
CA ILE A 70 4.63 -0.01 -3.98
C ILE A 70 3.91 0.65 -5.14
N THR A 71 3.16 -0.16 -5.89
CA THR A 71 2.51 0.26 -7.14
C THR A 71 1.00 0.41 -7.02
N ALA A 72 0.39 -0.12 -5.96
CA ALA A 72 -1.05 0.01 -5.73
C ALA A 72 -1.41 -0.28 -4.28
N LEU A 73 -2.43 0.42 -3.77
CA LEU A 73 -3.03 0.18 -2.46
C LEU A 73 -4.56 0.18 -2.57
N ALA A 74 -5.22 -0.84 -2.00
CA ALA A 74 -6.68 -0.88 -1.94
C ALA A 74 -7.18 -1.47 -0.63
N LEU A 75 -8.24 -0.90 -0.06
CA LEU A 75 -8.95 -1.51 1.06
C LEU A 75 -9.76 -2.71 0.54
N ALA A 76 -9.67 -3.85 1.23
CA ALA A 76 -10.49 -5.02 0.94
C ALA A 76 -11.96 -4.74 1.30
N ALA A 77 -12.91 -5.46 0.67
CA ALA A 77 -14.34 -5.25 0.86
C ALA A 77 -14.80 -5.53 2.30
N ASP A 78 -14.12 -6.42 3.01
CA ASP A 78 -14.36 -6.67 4.44
C ASP A 78 -13.89 -5.53 5.36
N GLY A 79 -13.17 -4.55 4.79
CA GLY A 79 -12.55 -3.46 5.49
C GLY A 79 -11.41 -3.89 6.42
N GLN A 80 -11.06 -5.16 6.54
CA GLN A 80 -10.08 -5.66 7.52
C GLN A 80 -8.66 -5.75 6.97
N ARG A 81 -8.52 -5.74 5.65
CA ARG A 81 -7.23 -5.91 4.96
C ARG A 81 -6.97 -4.81 3.94
N VAL A 82 -5.69 -4.57 3.69
CA VAL A 82 -5.20 -3.72 2.61
C VAL A 82 -4.49 -4.60 1.60
N TRP A 83 -4.92 -4.56 0.35
CA TRP A 83 -4.19 -5.11 -0.78
C TRP A 83 -3.03 -4.19 -1.13
N VAL A 84 -1.86 -4.77 -1.31
CA VAL A 84 -0.62 -4.07 -1.63
C VAL A 84 -0.02 -4.70 -2.89
N GLY A 85 0.08 -3.89 -3.94
CA GLY A 85 0.86 -4.20 -5.13
C GLY A 85 2.31 -3.77 -4.94
N GLN A 86 3.25 -4.66 -5.24
CA GLN A 86 4.69 -4.38 -5.19
C GLN A 86 5.31 -4.75 -6.54
N GLN A 87 6.04 -3.82 -7.13
CA GLN A 87 6.66 -3.97 -8.44
C GLN A 87 7.50 -5.25 -8.50
N GLY A 88 7.22 -6.09 -9.51
CA GLY A 88 7.90 -7.37 -9.74
C GLY A 88 7.66 -8.46 -8.69
N THR A 89 6.99 -8.16 -7.58
CA THR A 89 6.73 -9.09 -6.47
C THR A 89 5.27 -9.57 -6.44
N GLY A 90 4.36 -8.83 -7.08
CA GLY A 90 2.95 -9.15 -7.22
C GLY A 90 2.08 -8.50 -6.15
N VAL A 91 1.00 -9.18 -5.73
CA VAL A 91 -0.03 -8.62 -4.84
C VAL A 91 -0.17 -9.45 -3.58
N ARG A 92 -0.24 -8.78 -2.42
CA ARG A 92 -0.46 -9.41 -1.11
C ARG A 92 -1.49 -8.65 -0.30
N ALA A 93 -2.20 -9.36 0.58
CA ALA A 93 -2.99 -8.73 1.63
C ALA A 93 -2.12 -8.41 2.85
N TYR A 94 -2.46 -7.33 3.53
CA TYR A 94 -1.97 -6.99 4.86
C TYR A 94 -3.16 -6.79 5.79
N THR A 95 -3.02 -7.24 7.04
CA THR A 95 -3.94 -6.78 8.10
C THR A 95 -3.77 -5.28 8.33
N ARG A 96 -4.78 -4.60 8.89
CA ARG A 96 -4.64 -3.19 9.32
C ARG A 96 -3.49 -2.95 10.30
N ALA A 97 -3.04 -3.98 11.01
CA ALA A 97 -1.89 -3.95 11.90
C ALA A 97 -0.53 -4.05 11.17
N GLY A 98 -0.51 -4.13 9.84
CA GLY A 98 0.71 -4.20 9.04
C GLY A 98 1.31 -5.60 8.89
N ARG A 99 0.58 -6.66 9.28
CA ARG A 99 1.05 -8.04 9.10
C ARG A 99 0.71 -8.55 7.68
N PRO A 100 1.71 -8.95 6.87
CA PRO A 100 1.48 -9.48 5.53
C PRO A 100 0.96 -10.92 5.54
N ALA A 101 0.14 -11.24 4.54
CA ALA A 101 -0.25 -12.60 4.20
C ALA A 101 0.67 -13.19 3.10
N PRO A 102 0.56 -14.51 2.82
CA PRO A 102 1.11 -15.09 1.60
C PRO A 102 0.65 -14.34 0.32
N PRO A 103 1.41 -14.42 -0.79
CA PRO A 103 1.06 -13.69 -1.99
C PRO A 103 -0.20 -14.25 -2.64
N LEU A 104 -1.09 -13.36 -3.06
CA LEU A 104 -2.24 -13.69 -3.89
C LEU A 104 -1.78 -13.87 -5.34
N LEU A 105 -1.01 -12.91 -5.85
CA LEU A 105 -0.37 -12.97 -7.16
C LEU A 105 1.15 -13.00 -6.96
N LYS A 106 1.82 -13.97 -7.57
CA LYS A 106 3.27 -14.19 -7.43
C LYS A 106 4.07 -13.24 -8.34
N ALA A 107 5.37 -13.20 -8.09
CA ALA A 107 6.35 -12.40 -8.82
C ALA A 107 6.28 -12.62 -10.35
N GLY A 108 6.63 -11.57 -11.10
CA GLY A 108 6.58 -11.55 -12.57
C GLY A 108 5.35 -10.86 -13.17
N SER A 109 4.42 -10.39 -12.35
CA SER A 109 3.31 -9.52 -12.78
C SER A 109 3.50 -8.11 -12.23
N ASN A 110 3.55 -7.11 -13.11
CA ASN A 110 3.53 -5.71 -12.71
C ASN A 110 2.09 -5.21 -12.64
N VAL A 111 1.59 -5.05 -11.41
CA VAL A 111 0.23 -4.55 -11.15
C VAL A 111 0.31 -3.05 -10.93
N GLY A 112 -0.31 -2.28 -11.82
CA GLY A 112 -0.36 -0.81 -11.77
C GLY A 112 -1.55 -0.26 -10.99
N ASP A 113 -2.60 -1.05 -10.76
CA ASP A 113 -3.74 -0.63 -9.93
C ASP A 113 -4.50 -1.84 -9.38
N ILE A 114 -5.18 -1.65 -8.26
CA ILE A 114 -6.01 -2.64 -7.58
C ILE A 114 -7.34 -1.98 -7.22
N TRP A 115 -8.44 -2.59 -7.65
CA TRP A 115 -9.78 -2.18 -7.24
C TRP A 115 -10.53 -3.33 -6.58
N THR A 116 -11.11 -3.07 -5.40
CA THR A 116 -11.99 -4.03 -4.73
C THR A 116 -13.43 -3.64 -4.96
N ALA A 117 -14.20 -4.52 -5.61
CA ALA A 117 -15.63 -4.35 -5.79
C ALA A 117 -16.40 -4.60 -4.48
N PRO A 118 -17.63 -4.04 -4.33
CA PRO A 118 -18.45 -4.25 -3.13
C PRO A 118 -18.80 -5.72 -2.83
N ASP A 119 -18.84 -6.58 -3.86
CA ASP A 119 -19.09 -8.02 -3.70
C ASP A 119 -17.85 -8.83 -3.27
N GLY A 120 -16.72 -8.16 -3.08
CA GLY A 120 -15.44 -8.78 -2.71
C GLY A 120 -14.55 -9.16 -3.89
N THR A 121 -15.00 -8.97 -5.13
CA THR A 121 -14.19 -9.22 -6.32
C THR A 121 -12.99 -8.27 -6.36
N LEU A 122 -11.80 -8.81 -6.64
CA LEU A 122 -10.57 -8.04 -6.79
C LEU A 122 -10.21 -7.91 -8.27
N TRP A 123 -10.16 -6.67 -8.77
CA TRP A 123 -9.72 -6.34 -10.12
C TRP A 123 -8.30 -5.81 -10.08
N LEU A 124 -7.45 -6.32 -10.97
CA LEU A 124 -6.02 -5.98 -11.05
C LEU A 124 -5.70 -5.45 -12.45
N ALA A 125 -5.15 -4.25 -12.53
CA ALA A 125 -4.60 -3.73 -13.79
C ALA A 125 -3.15 -4.21 -13.90
N ALA A 126 -2.90 -5.28 -14.67
CA ALA A 126 -1.57 -5.80 -14.92
C ALA A 126 -1.10 -5.46 -16.34
N THR A 127 0.14 -5.02 -16.50
CA THR A 127 0.73 -4.76 -17.83
C THR A 127 1.14 -6.02 -18.57
N ASP A 128 1.18 -7.15 -17.86
CA ASP A 128 1.52 -8.45 -18.42
C ASP A 128 0.22 -9.23 -18.66
N SER A 129 0.11 -9.93 -19.79
CA SER A 129 -1.08 -10.72 -20.11
C SER A 129 -1.32 -11.75 -19.00
N LEU A 130 -2.36 -11.55 -18.20
CA LEU A 130 -2.77 -12.46 -17.13
C LEU A 130 -3.23 -13.78 -17.77
N ARG A 131 -2.32 -14.76 -17.96
CA ARG A 131 -2.72 -16.13 -18.26
C ARG A 131 -3.23 -16.77 -16.98
N LEU A 132 -4.54 -16.70 -16.75
CA LEU A 132 -5.20 -17.57 -15.79
C LEU A 132 -5.23 -18.97 -16.40
N GLY A 133 -4.37 -19.87 -15.92
CA GLY A 133 -4.51 -21.30 -16.17
C GLY A 133 -5.75 -21.79 -15.45
N ALA A 134 -6.75 -22.25 -16.20
CA ALA A 134 -7.87 -23.00 -15.63
C ALA A 134 -7.33 -24.29 -15.02
N SER A 135 -7.68 -24.55 -13.76
CA SER A 135 -7.61 -25.87 -13.13
C SER A 135 -8.68 -26.79 -13.70
#